data_AF-A0A327KVF7-F1
#
_entry.id   AF-A0A327KVF7-F1
#
_cell.length_a   1.000
_cell.length_b   1.000
_cell.length_c   1.000
_cell.angle_alpha   90.00
_cell.angle_beta   90.00
_cell.angle_gamma   90.00
#
_symmetry.space_group_name_H-M   'P 1'
#
loop_
_entity.id
_entity.type
_entity.pdbx_description
1 polymer ?
#
loop_
_entity_poly.entity_id
_entity_poly.type
_entity_poly.pdbx_seq_one_letter_code
_entity_poly.pdbx_strand_id
1 'polypeptide(L)'
;MRTTPALALTLALGLAAGDARANDSTAELATGGLVFVKNDAVQMLSEDLFVSAAEIKVRYRFFNRSAQDVTVHVAFPMPDIKVDGPDQNIAVPTEDPVNLLGFSTTVNGAPVTTAVEQRVTGADGVDRTALLQSLGVPLAPHLQATGAALDRLPKDKWDELLKLDLAFVDEYDAGKGMERHLAPRWSLKTTFYWQQTFPARGETVIEHRYTPSVGLSVQTSLGAPSLAREPEILEHIKKYCVENDLLATLERARKTAKAEFGPPYSEQRIDYVLSTGANWSGPIRDFRLVVDKGDPDSLISFCGTGVTKIGPTTFEMLKTDYTPQGDLHVLILKKIKSEP
;
A
#
# COMPACT_ATOMS: atom_id res chain seq x y z
N MET A 1 -22.80 22.53 -65.85
CA MET A 1 -22.97 22.37 -64.39
C MET A 1 -21.65 21.88 -63.80
N ARG A 2 -21.31 22.26 -62.55
CA ARG A 2 -20.11 21.77 -61.85
C ARG A 2 -20.55 20.81 -60.74
N THR A 3 -19.85 19.68 -60.59
CA THR A 3 -20.01 18.76 -59.47
C THR A 3 -19.19 19.24 -58.27
N THR A 4 -19.65 18.92 -57.06
CA THR A 4 -18.95 19.24 -55.81
C THR A 4 -19.10 18.05 -54.87
N PRO A 5 -18.00 17.42 -54.39
CA PRO A 5 -18.08 16.34 -53.43
C PRO A 5 -18.37 16.87 -52.03
N ALA A 6 -19.23 16.17 -51.28
CA ALA A 6 -19.44 16.45 -49.86
C ALA A 6 -18.28 15.87 -49.04
N LEU A 7 -17.65 16.69 -48.21
CA LEU A 7 -16.54 16.26 -47.34
C LEU A 7 -17.09 15.78 -46.00
N ALA A 8 -17.05 14.47 -45.73
CA ALA A 8 -17.44 13.91 -44.45
C ALA A 8 -16.31 14.09 -43.42
N LEU A 9 -16.53 14.91 -42.40
CA LEU A 9 -15.55 15.17 -41.34
C LEU A 9 -15.81 14.26 -40.13
N THR A 10 -15.13 13.12 -40.09
CA THR A 10 -15.24 12.17 -38.97
C THR A 10 -14.50 12.72 -37.74
N LEU A 11 -15.24 13.23 -36.75
CA LEU A 11 -14.67 13.76 -35.52
C LEU A 11 -14.25 12.61 -34.59
N ALA A 12 -12.95 12.34 -34.51
CA ALA A 12 -12.39 11.35 -33.60
C ALA A 12 -12.41 11.87 -32.15
N LEU A 13 -13.33 11.38 -31.32
CA LEU A 13 -13.28 11.59 -29.87
C LEU A 13 -12.12 10.76 -29.29
N GLY A 14 -11.01 11.42 -28.97
CA GLY A 14 -9.93 10.83 -28.19
C GLY A 14 -10.40 10.61 -26.76
N LEU A 15 -10.56 9.35 -26.36
CA LEU A 15 -10.72 8.96 -24.95
C LEU A 15 -9.41 9.22 -24.23
N ALA A 16 -9.31 10.36 -23.55
CA ALA A 16 -8.22 10.62 -22.62
C ALA A 16 -8.38 9.71 -21.39
N ALA A 17 -7.55 8.66 -21.31
CA ALA A 17 -7.38 7.91 -20.09
C ALA A 17 -6.77 8.83 -19.01
N GLY A 18 -7.28 8.74 -17.78
CA GLY A 18 -6.79 9.57 -16.67
C GLY A 18 -5.47 9.05 -16.11
N ASP A 19 -4.47 9.92 -15.98
CA ASP A 19 -3.20 9.59 -15.31
C ASP A 19 -3.40 9.39 -13.79
N ALA A 20 -2.99 8.25 -13.24
CA ALA A 20 -2.63 8.07 -11.82
C ALA A 20 -1.12 8.34 -11.63
N ARG A 21 -0.65 8.76 -10.44
CA ARG A 21 0.53 9.68 -10.38
C ARG A 21 1.47 9.58 -9.15
N ALA A 22 2.57 8.79 -9.21
CA ALA A 22 3.88 8.71 -8.43
C ALA A 22 3.92 9.09 -6.91
N ASN A 23 4.92 8.82 -6.03
CA ASN A 23 4.77 9.06 -4.56
C ASN A 23 5.37 10.32 -3.89
N ASP A 24 5.00 10.50 -2.61
CA ASP A 24 5.14 11.62 -1.66
C ASP A 24 4.60 12.97 -2.18
N SER A 25 3.90 13.79 -1.38
CA SER A 25 3.09 14.86 -1.98
C SER A 25 3.03 16.17 -1.21
N THR A 26 2.95 17.28 -1.95
CA THR A 26 2.30 18.49 -1.44
C THR A 26 0.79 18.31 -1.31
N ALA A 27 0.19 19.00 -0.33
CA ALA A 27 -1.25 19.01 -0.09
C ALA A 27 -1.76 20.41 0.32
N GLU A 28 -3.06 20.61 0.15
CA GLU A 28 -3.86 21.69 0.74
C GLU A 28 -4.94 21.09 1.67
N LEU A 29 -5.33 21.85 2.70
CA LEU A 29 -6.43 21.50 3.59
C LEU A 29 -7.73 22.09 3.03
N ALA A 30 -8.52 21.27 2.35
CA ALA A 30 -9.85 21.64 1.86
C ALA A 30 -10.94 21.36 2.91
N THR A 31 -12.15 21.87 2.68
CA THR A 31 -13.33 21.64 3.54
C THR A 31 -13.72 20.15 3.67
N GLY A 32 -13.18 19.29 2.80
CA GLY A 32 -13.35 17.83 2.82
C GLY A 32 -12.07 17.06 3.19
N GLY A 33 -11.10 17.70 3.84
CA GLY A 33 -9.81 17.12 4.25
C GLY A 33 -8.64 17.41 3.29
N LEU A 34 -7.56 16.65 3.42
CA LEU A 34 -6.36 16.76 2.58
C LEU A 34 -6.69 16.54 1.09
N VAL A 35 -6.25 17.48 0.26
CA VAL A 35 -6.25 17.37 -1.20
C VAL A 35 -4.81 17.47 -1.66
N PHE A 36 -4.31 16.46 -2.36
CA PHE A 36 -2.97 16.50 -2.93
C PHE A 36 -2.91 17.54 -4.08
N VAL A 37 -1.94 18.46 -4.03
CA VAL A 37 -1.77 19.57 -4.98
C VAL A 37 -0.38 19.55 -5.59
N LYS A 38 -0.21 20.11 -6.79
CA LYS A 38 1.07 20.11 -7.52
C LYS A 38 1.93 21.34 -7.21
N ASN A 39 3.22 21.11 -6.91
CA ASN A 39 4.22 22.12 -6.59
C ASN A 39 5.32 22.18 -7.68
N ASP A 40 5.27 23.22 -8.52
CA ASP A 40 6.26 23.44 -9.59
C ASP A 40 7.57 24.12 -9.13
N ALA A 41 7.64 24.55 -7.86
CA ALA A 41 8.84 25.18 -7.30
C ALA A 41 9.79 24.17 -6.64
N VAL A 42 9.27 23.11 -6.01
CA VAL A 42 10.07 22.10 -5.31
C VAL A 42 10.17 20.82 -6.15
N GLN A 43 11.40 20.41 -6.46
CA GLN A 43 11.70 19.19 -7.21
C GLN A 43 12.24 18.10 -6.27
N MET A 44 11.77 16.87 -6.43
CA MET A 44 12.43 15.71 -5.84
C MET A 44 13.71 15.39 -6.64
N LEU A 45 14.86 15.49 -5.98
CA LEU A 45 16.16 15.12 -6.53
C LEU A 45 16.40 13.61 -6.41
N SER A 46 16.04 13.00 -5.27
CA SER A 46 16.23 11.56 -5.09
C SER A 46 15.25 10.95 -4.10
N GLU A 47 14.93 9.67 -4.30
CA GLU A 47 14.30 8.77 -3.34
C GLU A 47 15.21 7.54 -3.18
N ASP A 48 15.66 7.27 -1.95
CA ASP A 48 16.32 6.01 -1.57
C ASP A 48 15.37 5.24 -0.64
N LEU A 49 14.74 4.20 -1.19
CA LEU A 49 13.66 3.42 -0.61
C LEU A 49 14.17 2.02 -0.23
N PHE A 50 14.11 1.67 1.04
CA PHE A 50 14.40 0.33 1.55
C PHE A 50 13.11 -0.36 2.01
N VAL A 51 12.87 -1.56 1.49
CA VAL A 51 11.67 -2.38 1.78
C VAL A 51 12.08 -3.73 2.35
N SER A 52 11.51 -4.09 3.49
CA SER A 52 11.67 -5.41 4.12
C SER A 52 10.45 -5.77 4.96
N ALA A 53 10.26 -7.05 5.26
CA ALA A 53 9.15 -7.52 6.11
C ALA A 53 9.25 -7.09 7.59
N ALA A 54 10.33 -6.41 8.01
CA ALA A 54 10.51 -5.88 9.36
C ALA A 54 10.43 -4.35 9.42
N GLU A 55 10.75 -3.66 8.33
CA GLU A 55 10.94 -2.21 8.29
C GLU A 55 10.91 -1.67 6.85
N ILE A 56 10.19 -0.56 6.67
CA ILE A 56 10.35 0.38 5.56
C ILE A 56 11.21 1.55 6.03
N LYS A 57 12.17 1.98 5.20
CA LYS A 57 12.82 3.30 5.32
C LYS A 57 12.75 4.02 3.99
N VAL A 58 12.55 5.32 4.03
CA VAL A 58 12.61 6.16 2.82
C VAL A 58 13.44 7.40 3.11
N ARG A 59 14.25 7.83 2.14
CA ARG A 59 15.05 9.05 2.24
C ARG A 59 14.92 9.87 0.96
N TYR A 60 14.21 10.98 1.10
CA TYR A 60 14.01 11.96 0.03
C TYR A 60 15.05 13.07 0.11
N ARG A 61 15.44 13.59 -1.06
CA ARG A 61 16.06 14.92 -1.20
C ARG A 61 15.18 15.78 -2.08
N PHE A 62 14.77 16.92 -1.56
CA PHE A 62 14.04 17.96 -2.28
C PHE A 62 14.92 19.18 -2.52
N PHE A 63 14.64 19.92 -3.59
CA PHE A 63 15.32 21.18 -3.91
C PHE A 63 14.33 22.25 -4.37
N ASN A 64 14.38 23.41 -3.73
CA ASN A 64 13.56 24.57 -4.10
C ASN A 64 14.23 25.33 -5.26
N ARG A 65 13.61 25.25 -6.44
CA ARG A 65 14.05 25.88 -7.69
C ARG A 65 13.69 27.36 -7.81
N SER A 66 12.99 27.94 -6.84
CA SER A 66 12.63 29.37 -6.81
C SER A 66 13.72 30.23 -6.15
N ALA A 67 13.49 31.54 -6.07
CA ALA A 67 14.38 32.51 -5.41
C ALA A 67 13.84 32.99 -4.03
N GLN A 68 12.84 32.30 -3.49
CA GLN A 68 12.19 32.60 -2.21
C GLN A 68 11.96 31.30 -1.44
N ASP A 69 11.72 31.37 -0.14
CA ASP A 69 11.34 30.19 0.64
C ASP A 69 9.93 29.73 0.22
N VAL A 70 9.73 28.42 0.11
CA VAL A 70 8.46 27.81 -0.31
C VAL A 70 7.91 26.99 0.84
N THR A 71 6.79 27.43 1.42
CA THR A 71 6.10 26.75 2.51
C THR A 71 4.82 26.09 2.02
N VAL A 72 4.66 24.79 2.29
CA VAL A 72 3.57 23.93 1.82
C VAL A 72 3.24 22.89 2.89
N HIS A 73 2.09 22.22 2.82
CA HIS A 73 1.93 20.96 3.56
C HIS A 73 2.57 19.81 2.77
N VAL A 74 3.39 19.00 3.44
CA VAL A 74 3.80 17.68 2.95
C VAL A 74 2.87 16.65 3.58
N ALA A 75 2.45 15.66 2.80
CA ALA A 75 1.53 14.62 3.22
C ALA A 75 1.96 13.25 2.70
N PHE A 76 2.26 12.34 3.62
CA PHE A 76 2.67 10.96 3.38
C PHE A 76 1.51 9.99 3.67
N PRO A 77 0.91 9.36 2.64
CA PRO A 77 -0.15 8.39 2.81
C PRO A 77 0.43 7.00 3.12
N MET A 78 -0.03 6.41 4.22
CA MET A 78 0.30 5.02 4.57
C MET A 78 -0.43 4.04 3.64
N PRO A 79 0.08 2.80 3.48
CA PRO A 79 -0.70 1.73 2.87
C PRO A 79 -2.06 1.51 3.58
N ASP A 80 -3.12 1.31 2.79
CA ASP A 80 -4.48 1.00 3.27
C ASP A 80 -4.50 -0.23 4.20
N ILE A 81 -5.15 -0.11 5.36
CA ILE A 81 -5.46 -1.26 6.23
C ILE A 81 -6.89 -1.72 5.92
N LYS A 82 -7.02 -2.87 5.25
CA LYS A 82 -8.28 -3.36 4.68
C LYS A 82 -8.70 -4.70 5.31
N VAL A 83 -9.96 -4.80 5.73
CA VAL A 83 -10.57 -6.06 6.20
C VAL A 83 -11.73 -6.45 5.27
N ASP A 84 -11.53 -7.52 4.51
CA ASP A 84 -12.46 -8.02 3.48
C ASP A 84 -13.32 -9.22 3.92
N GLY A 85 -13.18 -9.71 5.15
CA GLY A 85 -13.93 -10.88 5.66
C GLY A 85 -13.24 -11.59 6.85
N PRO A 86 -13.84 -12.68 7.38
CA PRO A 86 -13.37 -13.37 8.58
C PRO A 86 -11.95 -13.95 8.46
N ASP A 87 -11.57 -14.46 7.29
CA ASP A 87 -10.27 -15.11 7.09
C ASP A 87 -9.08 -14.13 6.96
N GLN A 88 -9.33 -12.82 6.98
CA GLN A 88 -8.32 -11.76 6.77
C GLN A 88 -7.56 -11.40 8.04
N ASN A 89 -6.45 -12.10 8.31
CA ASN A 89 -5.49 -11.71 9.35
C ASN A 89 -4.67 -10.48 8.92
N ILE A 90 -5.08 -9.29 9.36
CA ILE A 90 -4.31 -8.04 9.16
C ILE A 90 -3.16 -7.93 10.17
N ALA A 91 -1.93 -7.89 9.68
CA ALA A 91 -0.72 -7.83 10.51
C ALA A 91 -0.35 -6.38 10.87
N VAL A 92 -1.04 -5.79 11.85
CA VAL A 92 -0.77 -4.42 12.34
C VAL A 92 0.23 -4.46 13.51
N PRO A 93 1.37 -3.74 13.45
CA PRO A 93 2.44 -3.84 14.45
C PRO A 93 2.26 -2.99 15.73
N THR A 94 1.21 -2.17 15.85
CA THR A 94 0.94 -1.36 17.05
C THR A 94 -0.53 -1.41 17.49
N GLU A 95 -0.77 -1.22 18.79
CA GLU A 95 -2.12 -0.99 19.36
C GLU A 95 -2.52 0.50 19.31
N ASP A 96 -1.85 1.32 18.50
CA ASP A 96 -2.15 2.75 18.37
C ASP A 96 -3.33 2.95 17.39
N PRO A 97 -4.44 3.60 17.79
CA PRO A 97 -5.59 3.83 16.92
C PRO A 97 -5.33 4.78 15.75
N VAL A 98 -4.22 5.53 15.79
CA VAL A 98 -3.83 6.52 14.79
C VAL A 98 -2.53 6.11 14.09
N ASN A 99 -1.50 5.70 14.85
CA ASN A 99 -0.20 5.32 14.32
C ASN A 99 0.01 3.80 14.20
N LEU A 100 -0.89 3.16 13.44
CA LEU A 100 -0.99 1.70 13.25
C LEU A 100 0.34 1.04 12.83
N LEU A 101 1.19 1.74 12.07
CA LEU A 101 2.44 1.21 11.52
C LEU A 101 3.71 1.73 12.22
N GLY A 102 3.58 2.55 13.27
CA GLY A 102 4.73 3.15 13.96
C GLY A 102 5.52 4.14 13.09
N PHE A 103 4.82 4.92 12.26
CA PHE A 103 5.40 5.96 11.42
C PHE A 103 6.14 7.02 12.23
N SER A 104 7.31 7.39 11.72
CA SER A 104 8.17 8.45 12.23
C SER A 104 8.85 9.16 11.06
N THR A 105 9.06 10.47 11.21
CA THR A 105 9.65 11.33 10.18
C THR A 105 10.66 12.32 10.76
N THR A 106 11.75 12.56 10.03
CA THR A 106 12.72 13.63 10.30
C THR A 106 12.87 14.53 9.08
N VAL A 107 13.24 15.79 9.34
CA VAL A 107 13.60 16.78 8.33
C VAL A 107 14.96 17.35 8.67
N ASN A 108 15.92 17.23 7.75
CA ASN A 108 17.34 17.58 7.96
C ASN A 108 17.92 16.98 9.26
N GLY A 109 17.47 15.78 9.65
CA GLY A 109 17.86 15.06 10.88
C GLY A 109 17.11 15.45 12.16
N ALA A 110 16.26 16.48 12.14
CA ALA A 110 15.42 16.85 13.27
C ALA A 110 14.05 16.12 13.22
N PRO A 111 13.55 15.52 14.32
CA PRO A 111 12.21 14.93 14.35
C PRO A 111 11.10 15.94 14.06
N VAL A 112 10.06 15.52 13.35
CA VAL A 112 8.89 16.36 13.03
C VAL A 112 7.62 15.80 13.68
N THR A 113 6.86 16.69 14.32
CA THR A 113 5.50 16.39 14.79
C THR A 113 4.53 16.51 13.63
N THR A 114 3.77 15.46 13.36
CA THR A 114 2.77 15.40 12.29
C THR A 114 1.35 15.51 12.84
N ALA A 115 0.47 16.09 12.03
CA ALA A 115 -0.97 15.88 12.12
C ALA A 115 -1.35 14.65 11.30
N VAL A 116 -2.56 14.11 11.51
CA VAL A 116 -3.03 12.88 10.85
C VAL A 116 -4.45 13.08 10.33
N GLU A 117 -4.69 12.63 9.11
CA GLU A 117 -6.03 12.39 8.57
C GLU A 117 -6.28 10.88 8.49
N GLN A 118 -7.44 10.44 8.98
CA GLN A 118 -7.93 9.09 8.80
C GLN A 118 -9.26 9.12 8.05
N ARG A 119 -9.44 8.21 7.09
CA ARG A 119 -10.71 7.98 6.41
C ARG A 119 -11.04 6.51 6.35
N VAL A 120 -12.31 6.19 6.54
CA VAL A 120 -12.85 4.85 6.34
C VAL A 120 -13.70 4.82 5.07
N THR A 121 -13.40 3.89 4.16
CA THR A 121 -14.22 3.61 2.98
C THR A 121 -14.79 2.20 3.04
N GLY A 122 -16.09 2.06 2.72
CA GLY A 122 -16.73 0.75 2.55
C GLY A 122 -16.27 0.03 1.28
N ALA A 123 -16.76 -1.19 1.05
CA ALA A 123 -16.49 -1.94 -0.17
C ALA A 123 -17.06 -1.26 -1.45
N ASP A 124 -18.01 -0.33 -1.29
CA ASP A 124 -18.53 0.54 -2.34
C ASP A 124 -17.62 1.74 -2.68
N GLY A 125 -16.52 1.92 -1.95
CA GLY A 125 -15.59 3.05 -2.09
C GLY A 125 -16.11 4.37 -1.50
N VAL A 126 -17.29 4.38 -0.86
CA VAL A 126 -17.87 5.59 -0.26
C VAL A 126 -17.24 5.87 1.09
N ASP A 127 -16.96 7.15 1.39
CA ASP A 127 -16.46 7.58 2.70
C ASP A 127 -17.56 7.42 3.78
N ARG A 128 -17.24 6.68 4.84
CA ARG A 128 -18.10 6.34 5.98
C ARG A 128 -17.51 6.80 7.32
N THR A 129 -16.47 7.63 7.28
CA THR A 129 -15.70 8.08 8.47
C THR A 129 -16.59 8.72 9.52
N ALA A 130 -17.43 9.68 9.11
CA ALA A 130 -18.35 10.38 9.99
C ALA A 130 -19.45 9.48 10.58
N LEU A 131 -19.84 8.40 9.88
CA LEU A 131 -20.81 7.44 10.38
C LEU A 131 -20.23 6.68 11.58
N LEU A 132 -19.06 6.04 11.42
CA LEU A 132 -18.42 5.30 12.51
C LEU A 132 -18.09 6.21 13.71
N GLN A 133 -17.60 7.43 13.45
CA GLN A 133 -17.35 8.42 14.50
C GLN A 133 -18.64 8.79 15.27
N SER A 134 -19.76 9.01 14.57
CA SER A 134 -21.07 9.32 15.19
C SER A 134 -21.64 8.16 16.01
N LEU A 135 -21.25 6.91 15.69
CA LEU A 135 -21.59 5.70 16.43
C LEU A 135 -20.61 5.42 17.60
N GLY A 136 -19.55 6.21 17.75
CA GLY A 136 -18.51 6.01 18.76
C GLY A 136 -17.59 4.81 18.49
N VAL A 137 -17.53 4.35 17.23
CA VAL A 137 -16.69 3.22 16.79
C VAL A 137 -15.29 3.75 16.39
N PRO A 138 -14.20 3.27 17.01
CA PRO A 138 -12.85 3.60 16.58
C PRO A 138 -12.57 3.15 15.15
N LEU A 139 -11.78 3.91 14.39
CA LEU A 139 -11.58 3.66 12.96
C LEU A 139 -10.58 2.53 12.66
N ALA A 140 -9.69 2.22 13.59
CA ALA A 140 -8.67 1.17 13.47
C ALA A 140 -9.31 -0.23 13.62
N PRO A 141 -9.37 -1.04 12.56
CA PRO A 141 -10.18 -2.27 12.57
C PRO A 141 -9.56 -3.43 13.35
N HIS A 142 -8.26 -3.39 13.68
CA HIS A 142 -7.58 -4.47 14.41
C HIS A 142 -7.76 -4.41 15.93
N LEU A 143 -8.13 -3.24 16.48
CA LEU A 143 -8.19 -3.05 17.93
C LEU A 143 -9.38 -3.79 18.55
N GLN A 144 -9.14 -4.48 19.68
CA GLN A 144 -10.21 -5.06 20.50
C GLN A 144 -11.27 -4.03 20.90
N ALA A 145 -10.86 -2.77 21.13
CA ALA A 145 -11.76 -1.66 21.42
C ALA A 145 -12.77 -1.36 20.30
N THR A 146 -12.46 -1.73 19.05
CA THR A 146 -13.32 -1.53 17.87
C THR A 146 -14.41 -2.60 17.80
N GLY A 147 -14.06 -3.88 17.89
CA GLY A 147 -15.04 -4.96 18.01
C GLY A 147 -15.94 -4.76 19.23
N ALA A 148 -15.35 -4.45 20.39
CA ALA A 148 -16.11 -4.13 21.60
C ALA A 148 -16.94 -2.84 21.49
N ALA A 149 -16.72 -1.95 20.51
CA ALA A 149 -17.62 -0.83 20.21
C ALA A 149 -18.79 -1.26 19.31
N LEU A 150 -18.51 -2.04 18.26
CA LEU A 150 -19.52 -2.61 17.37
C LEU A 150 -20.53 -3.49 18.13
N ASP A 151 -20.05 -4.37 19.01
CA ASP A 151 -20.90 -5.26 19.82
C ASP A 151 -21.85 -4.51 20.78
N ARG A 152 -21.49 -3.28 21.19
CA ARG A 152 -22.32 -2.42 22.04
C ARG A 152 -23.37 -1.61 21.27
N LEU A 153 -23.36 -1.65 19.94
CA LEU A 153 -24.37 -0.95 19.13
C LEU A 153 -25.74 -1.64 19.23
N PRO A 154 -26.86 -0.88 19.19
CA PRO A 154 -28.19 -1.46 19.15
C PRO A 154 -28.46 -2.13 17.79
N LYS A 155 -29.45 -3.04 17.76
CA LYS A 155 -29.72 -3.91 16.61
C LYS A 155 -30.02 -3.15 15.30
N ASP A 156 -30.65 -1.98 15.35
CA ASP A 156 -30.88 -1.15 14.15
C ASP A 156 -29.57 -0.69 13.51
N LYS A 157 -28.51 -0.48 14.32
CA LYS A 157 -27.17 -0.13 13.84
C LYS A 157 -26.35 -1.33 13.39
N TRP A 158 -26.62 -2.52 13.93
CA TRP A 158 -26.12 -3.75 13.32
C TRP A 158 -26.71 -3.93 11.91
N ASP A 159 -28.04 -3.84 11.78
CA ASP A 159 -28.74 -4.00 10.51
C ASP A 159 -28.36 -2.89 9.50
N GLU A 160 -28.00 -1.70 9.96
CA GLU A 160 -27.41 -0.63 9.13
C GLU A 160 -25.99 -0.94 8.66
N LEU A 161 -25.06 -1.29 9.54
CA LEU A 161 -23.66 -1.54 9.18
C LEU A 161 -23.49 -2.78 8.28
N LEU A 162 -24.26 -3.85 8.55
CA LEU A 162 -24.32 -5.04 7.68
C LEU A 162 -24.83 -4.69 6.28
N LYS A 163 -25.85 -3.83 6.17
CA LYS A 163 -26.41 -3.38 4.89
C LYS A 163 -25.45 -2.47 4.10
N LEU A 164 -24.55 -1.78 4.78
CA LEU A 164 -23.52 -0.91 4.18
C LEU A 164 -22.20 -1.63 3.87
N ASP A 165 -22.15 -2.96 4.07
CA ASP A 165 -20.94 -3.80 3.97
C ASP A 165 -19.78 -3.30 4.87
N LEU A 166 -20.12 -2.62 5.98
CA LEU A 166 -19.18 -2.05 6.97
C LEU A 166 -18.88 -2.97 8.16
N ALA A 167 -19.65 -4.05 8.31
CA ALA A 167 -19.36 -5.11 9.26
C ALA A 167 -19.76 -6.46 8.66
N PHE A 168 -19.24 -7.55 9.22
CA PHE A 168 -19.83 -8.89 9.06
C PHE A 168 -20.17 -9.46 10.44
N VAL A 169 -21.09 -10.43 10.48
CA VAL A 169 -21.34 -11.20 11.71
C VAL A 169 -20.26 -12.26 11.82
N ASP A 170 -19.56 -12.26 12.94
CA ASP A 170 -18.66 -13.35 13.35
C ASP A 170 -19.37 -14.20 14.41
N GLU A 171 -19.19 -15.52 14.36
CA GLU A 171 -19.90 -16.48 15.23
C GLU A 171 -18.92 -17.55 15.75
N TYR A 172 -18.61 -17.52 17.04
CA TYR A 172 -17.69 -18.44 17.69
C TYR A 172 -18.13 -18.83 19.10
N ASP A 173 -17.62 -19.95 19.62
CA ASP A 173 -17.85 -20.39 21.01
C ASP A 173 -16.58 -20.12 21.85
N ALA A 174 -16.67 -19.15 22.77
CA ALA A 174 -15.59 -18.81 23.70
C ALA A 174 -15.59 -19.67 24.99
N GLY A 175 -16.17 -20.87 24.95
CA GLY A 175 -16.38 -21.75 26.10
C GLY A 175 -17.68 -21.48 26.87
N LYS A 176 -18.70 -20.93 26.19
CA LYS A 176 -19.99 -20.52 26.77
C LYS A 176 -21.20 -20.88 25.90
N GLY A 177 -20.98 -21.49 24.74
CA GLY A 177 -21.95 -21.55 23.64
C GLY A 177 -21.60 -20.53 22.55
N MET A 178 -22.24 -20.66 21.38
CA MET A 178 -22.07 -19.76 20.25
C MET A 178 -22.51 -18.33 20.62
N GLU A 179 -21.55 -17.41 20.70
CA GLU A 179 -21.78 -15.97 20.76
C GLU A 179 -21.75 -15.39 19.33
N ARG A 180 -22.40 -14.24 19.10
CA ARG A 180 -22.48 -13.57 17.80
C ARG A 180 -21.98 -12.14 17.96
N HIS A 181 -21.03 -11.74 17.14
CA HIS A 181 -20.31 -10.47 17.22
C HIS A 181 -20.37 -9.71 15.90
N LEU A 182 -20.07 -8.40 15.92
CA LEU A 182 -19.77 -7.65 14.71
C LEU A 182 -18.26 -7.41 14.56
N ALA A 183 -17.71 -7.96 13.50
CA ALA A 183 -16.34 -7.72 13.09
C ALA A 183 -16.27 -6.58 12.04
N PRO A 184 -15.25 -5.70 12.08
CA PRO A 184 -15.02 -4.65 11.10
C PRO A 184 -14.91 -5.16 9.65
N ARG A 185 -15.46 -4.39 8.71
CA ARG A 185 -15.38 -4.68 7.26
C ARG A 185 -15.16 -3.38 6.47
N TRP A 186 -13.95 -2.84 6.50
CA TRP A 186 -13.64 -1.60 5.79
C TRP A 186 -12.17 -1.47 5.40
N SER A 187 -11.88 -0.50 4.52
CA SER A 187 -10.52 0.04 4.35
C SER A 187 -10.35 1.30 5.18
N LEU A 188 -9.32 1.33 6.02
CA LEU A 188 -8.83 2.51 6.72
C LEU A 188 -7.62 3.09 5.97
N LYS A 189 -7.79 4.31 5.48
CA LYS A 189 -6.72 5.16 4.92
C LYS A 189 -6.17 6.06 6.03
N THR A 190 -4.85 6.14 6.17
CA THR A 190 -4.19 7.03 7.14
C THR A 190 -3.12 7.86 6.42
N THR A 191 -3.16 9.19 6.57
CA THR A 191 -2.19 10.12 5.97
C THR A 191 -1.58 11.01 7.04
N PHE A 192 -0.26 10.97 7.19
CA PHE A 192 0.49 11.86 8.07
C PHE A 192 0.87 13.13 7.30
N TYR A 193 0.70 14.31 7.91
CA TYR A 193 1.01 15.57 7.25
C TYR A 193 1.59 16.62 8.20
N TRP A 194 2.39 17.54 7.67
CA TRP A 194 2.97 18.65 8.41
C TRP A 194 3.22 19.83 7.49
N GLN A 195 3.48 21.02 8.03
CA GLN A 195 3.88 22.18 7.26
C GLN A 195 5.41 22.17 7.10
N GLN A 196 5.89 22.18 5.86
CA GLN A 196 7.32 22.21 5.51
C GLN A 196 7.69 23.50 4.81
N THR A 197 8.79 24.12 5.22
CA THR A 197 9.43 25.20 4.46
C THR A 197 10.68 24.67 3.77
N PHE A 198 10.77 24.87 2.46
CA PHE A 198 11.93 24.54 1.63
C PHE A 198 12.68 25.85 1.34
N PRO A 199 13.94 26.02 1.82
CA PRO A 199 14.66 27.29 1.72
C PRO A 199 15.01 27.66 0.28
N ALA A 200 15.03 28.95 -0.04
CA ALA A 200 15.35 29.49 -1.36
C ALA A 200 16.68 28.93 -1.91
N ARG A 201 16.65 28.31 -3.09
CA ARG A 201 17.83 27.64 -3.72
C ARG A 201 18.51 26.58 -2.84
N GLY A 202 17.85 26.09 -1.80
CA GLY A 202 18.39 25.09 -0.89
C GLY A 202 17.82 23.70 -1.11
N GLU A 203 18.53 22.69 -0.58
CA GLU A 203 18.04 21.34 -0.43
C GLU A 203 17.30 21.14 0.90
N THR A 204 16.49 20.09 0.98
CA THR A 204 15.89 19.59 2.23
C THR A 204 15.86 18.08 2.16
N VAL A 205 16.42 17.43 3.18
CA VAL A 205 16.37 15.98 3.36
C VAL A 205 15.15 15.65 4.21
N ILE A 206 14.33 14.69 3.78
CA ILE A 206 13.19 14.19 4.55
C ILE A 206 13.34 12.67 4.63
N GLU A 207 13.26 12.12 5.84
CA GLU A 207 13.47 10.69 6.09
C GLU A 207 12.28 10.09 6.83
N HIS A 208 11.87 8.89 6.44
CA HIS A 208 10.70 8.19 6.97
C HIS A 208 11.07 6.77 7.42
N ARG A 209 10.42 6.29 8.48
CA ARG A 209 10.56 4.91 8.96
C ARG A 209 9.25 4.43 9.58
N TYR A 210 8.86 3.20 9.24
CA TYR A 210 7.72 2.49 9.82
C TYR A 210 7.86 0.97 9.64
N THR A 211 7.11 0.19 10.41
CA THR A 211 6.99 -1.27 10.21
C THR A 211 5.80 -1.52 9.29
N PRO A 212 5.97 -2.21 8.14
CA PRO A 212 4.86 -2.41 7.21
C PRO A 212 3.83 -3.39 7.77
N SER A 213 2.57 -3.27 7.29
CA SER A 213 1.63 -4.39 7.36
C SER A 213 2.11 -5.50 6.41
N VAL A 214 2.18 -6.73 6.89
CA VAL A 214 2.71 -7.87 6.13
C VAL A 214 1.63 -8.95 6.01
N GLY A 215 0.98 -9.04 4.86
CA GLY A 215 0.00 -10.10 4.59
C GLY A 215 0.69 -11.47 4.52
N LEU A 216 0.19 -12.46 5.28
CA LEU A 216 0.79 -13.79 5.36
C LEU A 216 -0.07 -14.85 4.66
N SER A 217 0.56 -15.93 4.18
CA SER A 217 -0.12 -17.22 3.92
C SER A 217 0.77 -18.37 4.40
N VAL A 218 0.19 -19.36 5.08
CA VAL A 218 0.94 -20.50 5.65
C VAL A 218 1.61 -21.37 4.57
N GLN A 219 1.02 -21.43 3.37
CA GLN A 219 1.59 -22.04 2.17
C GLN A 219 1.18 -21.24 0.94
N THR A 220 2.05 -21.17 -0.07
CA THR A 220 1.74 -20.57 -1.38
C THR A 220 0.99 -21.55 -2.30
N SER A 221 0.04 -21.02 -3.05
CA SER A 221 -0.63 -21.73 -4.15
C SER A 221 0.13 -21.59 -5.49
N LEU A 222 1.14 -20.72 -5.57
CA LEU A 222 1.92 -20.50 -6.78
C LEU A 222 2.69 -21.78 -7.15
N GLY A 223 2.63 -22.17 -8.43
CA GLY A 223 3.24 -23.42 -8.91
C GLY A 223 2.47 -24.70 -8.56
N ALA A 224 1.30 -24.63 -7.91
CA ALA A 224 0.39 -25.77 -7.79
C ALA A 224 -0.31 -26.05 -9.14
N PRO A 225 -0.11 -27.21 -9.79
CA PRO A 225 -0.60 -27.42 -11.16
C PRO A 225 -2.12 -27.41 -11.33
N SER A 226 -2.86 -27.74 -10.27
CA SER A 226 -4.32 -27.69 -10.21
C SER A 226 -4.86 -26.25 -10.22
N LEU A 227 -4.18 -25.33 -9.53
CA LEU A 227 -4.63 -23.94 -9.35
C LEU A 227 -4.04 -22.97 -10.38
N ALA A 228 -3.07 -23.42 -11.20
CA ALA A 228 -2.31 -22.60 -12.15
C ALA A 228 -3.12 -21.95 -13.30
N ARG A 229 -4.45 -22.11 -13.31
CA ARG A 229 -5.38 -21.44 -14.25
C ARG A 229 -6.51 -20.68 -13.55
N GLU A 230 -6.58 -20.69 -12.23
CA GLU A 230 -7.61 -19.98 -11.49
C GLU A 230 -7.40 -18.46 -11.62
N PRO A 231 -8.47 -17.65 -11.83
CA PRO A 231 -8.34 -16.21 -12.04
C PRO A 231 -7.56 -15.49 -10.93
N GLU A 232 -7.76 -15.89 -9.68
CA GLU A 232 -7.06 -15.33 -8.51
C GLU A 232 -5.54 -15.58 -8.57
N ILE A 233 -5.12 -16.76 -9.02
CA ILE A 233 -3.70 -17.10 -9.18
C ILE A 233 -3.07 -16.31 -10.33
N LEU A 234 -3.81 -16.10 -11.43
CA LEU A 234 -3.34 -15.31 -12.56
C LEU A 234 -3.21 -13.81 -12.21
N GLU A 235 -4.16 -13.25 -11.47
CA GLU A 235 -4.07 -11.88 -10.96
C GLU A 235 -3.01 -11.73 -9.85
N HIS A 236 -2.77 -12.75 -9.01
CA HIS A 236 -1.66 -12.76 -8.06
C HIS A 236 -0.30 -12.77 -8.77
N ILE A 237 -0.12 -13.64 -9.77
CA ILE A 237 1.08 -13.68 -10.63
C ILE A 237 1.35 -12.31 -11.25
N LYS A 238 0.29 -11.65 -11.74
CA LYS A 238 0.34 -10.32 -12.34
C LYS A 238 0.66 -9.22 -11.31
N LYS A 239 0.04 -9.21 -10.12
CA LYS A 239 0.28 -8.18 -9.07
C LYS A 239 1.75 -8.14 -8.63
N TYR A 240 2.37 -9.30 -8.42
CA TYR A 240 3.75 -9.38 -7.91
C TYR A 240 4.79 -9.64 -9.02
N CYS A 241 4.40 -9.55 -10.29
CA CYS A 241 5.22 -9.85 -11.48
C CYS A 241 5.99 -11.19 -11.37
N VAL A 242 5.29 -12.26 -11.00
CA VAL A 242 5.88 -13.60 -10.76
C VAL A 242 6.34 -14.23 -12.08
N GLU A 243 7.65 -14.28 -12.28
CA GLU A 243 8.25 -14.78 -13.52
C GLU A 243 8.16 -16.31 -13.69
N ASN A 244 8.23 -16.78 -14.95
CA ASN A 244 8.05 -18.19 -15.30
C ASN A 244 9.13 -19.13 -14.72
N ASP A 245 10.34 -18.63 -14.46
CA ASP A 245 11.43 -19.38 -13.86
C ASP A 245 11.27 -19.51 -12.34
N LEU A 246 10.67 -18.52 -11.68
CA LEU A 246 10.22 -18.58 -10.29
C LEU A 246 9.08 -19.60 -10.13
N LEU A 247 8.07 -19.57 -11.00
CA LEU A 247 7.03 -20.61 -11.06
C LEU A 247 7.63 -22.01 -11.27
N ALA A 248 8.60 -22.15 -12.18
CA ALA A 248 9.32 -23.40 -12.41
C ALA A 248 10.19 -23.82 -11.20
N THR A 249 10.68 -22.87 -10.41
CA THR A 249 11.43 -23.14 -9.16
C THR A 249 10.52 -23.64 -8.05
N LEU A 250 9.33 -23.06 -7.92
CA LEU A 250 8.28 -23.50 -7.00
C LEU A 250 7.79 -24.92 -7.32
N GLU A 251 7.49 -25.22 -8.59
CA GLU A 251 7.08 -26.57 -9.02
C GLU A 251 8.21 -27.61 -8.86
N ARG A 252 9.49 -27.22 -9.07
CA ARG A 252 10.65 -28.08 -8.73
C ARG A 252 10.68 -28.39 -7.23
N ALA A 253 10.56 -27.37 -6.38
CA ALA A 253 10.60 -27.54 -4.93
C ALA A 253 9.43 -28.39 -4.41
N ARG A 254 8.22 -28.20 -4.94
CA ARG A 254 7.03 -29.02 -4.65
C ARG A 254 7.27 -30.50 -4.99
N LYS A 255 7.81 -30.79 -6.18
CA LYS A 255 8.18 -32.15 -6.61
C LYS A 255 9.25 -32.78 -5.72
N THR A 256 10.30 -32.05 -5.35
CA THR A 256 11.34 -32.53 -4.43
C THR A 256 10.77 -32.84 -3.04
N ALA A 257 9.87 -32.01 -2.51
CA ALA A 257 9.19 -32.21 -1.25
C ALA A 257 8.07 -33.28 -1.30
N LYS A 258 7.75 -33.82 -2.49
CA LYS A 258 6.59 -34.71 -2.74
C LYS A 258 5.24 -34.12 -2.27
N ALA A 259 5.12 -32.79 -2.21
CA ALA A 259 3.92 -32.14 -1.71
C ALA A 259 2.79 -32.15 -2.75
N GLU A 260 1.63 -32.68 -2.39
CA GLU A 260 0.49 -32.79 -3.31
C GLU A 260 -0.15 -31.42 -3.59
N PHE A 261 -0.37 -30.62 -2.54
CA PHE A 261 -1.10 -29.35 -2.62
C PHE A 261 -0.27 -28.17 -3.18
N GLY A 262 0.79 -27.76 -2.48
CA GLY A 262 1.60 -26.59 -2.85
C GLY A 262 3.09 -26.76 -2.51
N PRO A 263 3.97 -25.87 -3.00
CA PRO A 263 5.40 -25.86 -2.67
C PRO A 263 5.67 -25.67 -1.16
N PRO A 264 6.86 -26.05 -0.66
CA PRO A 264 7.26 -25.81 0.73
C PRO A 264 7.68 -24.35 0.98
N TYR A 265 6.80 -23.40 0.66
CA TYR A 265 7.01 -21.96 0.87
C TYR A 265 5.73 -21.32 1.43
N SER A 266 5.88 -20.51 2.48
CA SER A 266 4.88 -19.57 2.97
C SER A 266 5.07 -18.21 2.31
N GLU A 267 4.04 -17.36 2.33
CA GLU A 267 4.09 -16.03 1.72
C GLU A 267 4.20 -14.93 2.79
N GLN A 268 4.96 -13.90 2.46
CA GLN A 268 4.86 -12.56 3.03
C GLN A 268 4.62 -11.56 1.89
N ARG A 269 3.59 -10.72 2.03
CA ARG A 269 3.17 -9.75 1.01
C ARG A 269 3.24 -8.35 1.61
N ILE A 270 3.97 -7.47 0.95
CA ILE A 270 4.20 -6.08 1.37
C ILE A 270 3.73 -5.19 0.23
N ASP A 271 2.78 -4.31 0.53
CA ASP A 271 2.35 -3.25 -0.39
C ASP A 271 2.93 -1.91 0.11
N TYR A 272 3.62 -1.20 -0.78
CA TYR A 272 4.16 0.13 -0.54
C TYR A 272 3.64 1.07 -1.62
N VAL A 273 3.03 2.18 -1.20
CA VAL A 273 2.42 3.15 -2.12
C VAL A 273 3.54 3.85 -2.89
N LEU A 274 3.55 3.71 -4.22
CA LEU A 274 4.43 4.43 -5.13
C LEU A 274 3.68 5.51 -5.96
N SER A 275 2.41 5.87 -5.63
CA SER A 275 1.47 6.51 -6.58
C SER A 275 0.69 7.83 -6.24
N THR A 276 0.96 8.63 -5.20
CA THR A 276 0.10 9.79 -4.82
C THR A 276 0.17 11.21 -5.46
N GLY A 277 1.21 11.99 -5.81
CA GLY A 277 2.63 12.15 -5.42
C GLY A 277 3.59 12.55 -6.60
N ALA A 278 3.25 12.33 -7.88
CA ALA A 278 3.76 13.09 -9.08
C ALA A 278 3.23 14.55 -9.11
N ASN A 279 3.07 15.06 -7.91
CA ASN A 279 2.69 16.39 -7.50
C ASN A 279 3.94 17.24 -7.22
N TRP A 280 5.13 16.66 -7.08
CA TRP A 280 6.39 17.42 -7.14
C TRP A 280 6.78 17.85 -8.57
N SER A 281 7.75 18.76 -8.70
CA SER A 281 8.22 19.31 -9.98
C SER A 281 8.98 18.28 -10.84
N GLY A 282 8.26 17.40 -11.54
CA GLY A 282 8.78 16.48 -12.55
C GLY A 282 9.09 15.07 -12.01
N PRO A 283 9.82 14.24 -12.78
CA PRO A 283 10.16 12.88 -12.36
C PRO A 283 11.19 12.89 -11.22
N ILE A 284 11.29 11.75 -10.52
CA ILE A 284 12.31 11.48 -9.52
C ILE A 284 13.64 11.32 -10.24
N ARG A 285 14.56 12.29 -10.08
CA ARG A 285 15.82 12.31 -10.83
C ARG A 285 16.69 11.10 -10.56
N ASP A 286 16.96 10.79 -9.30
CA ASP A 286 17.73 9.61 -8.87
C ASP A 286 16.84 8.73 -7.98
N PHE A 287 16.27 7.65 -8.52
CA PHE A 287 15.45 6.70 -7.74
C PHE A 287 16.23 5.42 -7.47
N ARG A 288 16.24 4.99 -6.21
CA ARG A 288 16.86 3.76 -5.73
C ARG A 288 15.87 2.99 -4.86
N LEU A 289 15.62 1.74 -5.25
CA LEU A 289 14.89 0.77 -4.44
C LEU A 289 15.84 -0.35 -4.01
N VAL A 290 15.88 -0.66 -2.72
CA VAL A 290 16.50 -1.87 -2.16
C VAL A 290 15.42 -2.71 -1.48
N VAL A 291 15.27 -3.97 -1.89
CA VAL A 291 14.34 -4.92 -1.27
C VAL A 291 15.12 -6.04 -0.59
N ASP A 292 14.81 -6.30 0.68
CA ASP A 292 15.44 -7.34 1.50
C ASP A 292 14.45 -8.46 1.84
N LYS A 293 14.76 -9.69 1.39
CA LYS A 293 13.95 -10.88 1.67
C LYS A 293 14.26 -11.57 3.01
N GLY A 294 15.19 -11.03 3.81
CA GLY A 294 15.47 -11.41 5.20
C GLY A 294 16.18 -12.76 5.43
N ASP A 295 15.84 -13.82 4.70
CA ASP A 295 16.49 -15.14 4.80
C ASP A 295 17.09 -15.54 3.42
N PRO A 296 18.38 -15.94 3.33
CA PRO A 296 19.02 -16.38 2.08
C PRO A 296 18.28 -17.49 1.32
N ASP A 297 17.54 -18.35 2.01
CA ASP A 297 16.77 -19.47 1.42
C ASP A 297 15.39 -19.07 0.88
N SER A 298 14.91 -17.86 1.15
CA SER A 298 13.63 -17.35 0.62
C SER A 298 13.72 -17.00 -0.87
N LEU A 299 12.61 -17.02 -1.59
CA LEU A 299 12.50 -16.44 -2.94
C LEU A 299 11.82 -15.07 -2.86
N ILE A 300 11.89 -14.26 -3.92
CA ILE A 300 11.30 -12.91 -3.95
C ILE A 300 10.76 -12.61 -5.35
N SER A 301 9.68 -11.85 -5.43
CA SER A 301 9.09 -11.31 -6.66
C SER A 301 8.56 -9.89 -6.41
N PHE A 302 8.81 -8.97 -7.32
CA PHE A 302 8.21 -7.64 -7.35
C PHE A 302 8.31 -7.04 -8.76
N CYS A 303 7.42 -6.12 -9.10
CA CYS A 303 7.43 -5.46 -10.40
C CYS A 303 8.58 -4.45 -10.51
N GLY A 304 9.62 -4.80 -11.27
CA GLY A 304 10.79 -3.96 -11.51
C GLY A 304 11.59 -4.45 -12.73
N THR A 305 12.51 -3.62 -13.23
CA THR A 305 13.37 -3.96 -14.39
C THR A 305 14.81 -3.50 -14.15
N GLY A 306 15.80 -4.30 -14.55
CA GLY A 306 17.21 -4.02 -14.20
C GLY A 306 17.54 -4.30 -12.72
N VAL A 307 16.74 -5.13 -12.05
CA VAL A 307 16.97 -5.55 -10.67
C VAL A 307 18.27 -6.36 -10.59
N THR A 308 19.16 -5.97 -9.68
CA THR A 308 20.48 -6.60 -9.45
C THR A 308 20.57 -7.12 -8.02
N LYS A 309 21.06 -8.35 -7.83
CA LYS A 309 21.31 -8.89 -6.48
C LYS A 309 22.59 -8.28 -5.90
N ILE A 310 22.48 -7.51 -4.82
CA ILE A 310 23.60 -6.78 -4.20
C ILE A 310 24.11 -7.39 -2.88
N GLY A 311 23.40 -8.37 -2.33
CA GLY A 311 23.82 -9.11 -1.13
C GLY A 311 23.12 -10.46 -1.02
N PRO A 312 23.31 -11.22 0.09
CA PRO A 312 22.71 -12.55 0.25
C PRO A 312 21.18 -12.56 0.12
N THR A 313 20.54 -11.52 0.67
CA THR A 313 19.09 -11.32 0.73
C THR A 313 18.59 -10.06 0.00
N THR A 314 19.49 -9.13 -0.32
CA THR A 314 19.16 -7.79 -0.86
C THR A 314 19.27 -7.69 -2.38
N PHE A 315 18.28 -7.03 -2.96
CA PHE A 315 18.14 -6.75 -4.39
C PHE A 315 17.94 -5.26 -4.60
N GLU A 316 18.59 -4.68 -5.61
CA GLU A 316 18.59 -3.25 -5.89
C GLU A 316 18.03 -2.97 -7.29
N MET A 317 17.22 -1.92 -7.42
CA MET A 317 16.82 -1.33 -8.68
C MET A 317 17.18 0.16 -8.68
N LEU A 318 17.97 0.58 -9.68
CA LEU A 318 18.32 1.98 -9.91
C LEU A 318 17.57 2.51 -11.14
N LYS A 319 17.07 3.75 -11.06
CA LYS A 319 16.40 4.46 -12.15
C LYS A 319 16.79 5.94 -12.15
N THR A 320 16.85 6.52 -13.35
CA THR A 320 17.06 7.95 -13.56
C THR A 320 15.84 8.57 -14.25
N ASP A 321 15.46 9.78 -13.87
CA ASP A 321 14.24 10.48 -14.33
C ASP A 321 13.00 9.57 -14.28
N TYR A 322 12.81 8.91 -13.14
CA TYR A 322 11.79 7.90 -12.92
C TYR A 322 10.41 8.52 -12.61
N THR A 323 9.40 8.04 -13.32
CA THR A 323 7.99 8.21 -12.97
C THR A 323 7.40 6.82 -12.66
N PRO A 324 7.12 6.50 -11.39
CA PRO A 324 6.37 5.30 -11.01
C PRO A 324 5.05 5.19 -11.77
N GLN A 325 4.74 4.00 -12.27
CA GLN A 325 3.55 3.69 -13.09
C GLN A 325 2.43 3.01 -12.28
N GLY A 326 2.64 2.82 -10.97
CA GLY A 326 1.77 2.10 -10.05
C GLY A 326 2.47 1.90 -8.71
N ASP A 327 1.82 1.19 -7.78
CA ASP A 327 2.37 0.89 -6.46
C ASP A 327 3.40 -0.25 -6.48
N LEU A 328 4.23 -0.33 -5.45
CA LEU A 328 5.19 -1.41 -5.27
C LEU A 328 4.55 -2.56 -4.49
N HIS A 329 4.47 -3.72 -5.14
CA HIS A 329 3.98 -4.96 -4.55
C HIS A 329 5.14 -5.96 -4.46
N VAL A 330 5.51 -6.33 -3.23
CA VAL A 330 6.58 -7.31 -2.96
C VAL A 330 6.01 -8.58 -2.37
N LEU A 331 6.30 -9.71 -3.03
CA LEU A 331 6.08 -11.05 -2.53
C LEU A 331 7.42 -11.67 -2.11
N ILE A 332 7.54 -12.01 -0.83
CA ILE A 332 8.64 -12.84 -0.29
C ILE A 332 8.08 -14.23 -0.02
N LEU A 333 8.70 -15.24 -0.62
CA LEU A 333 8.35 -16.65 -0.45
C LEU A 333 9.32 -17.27 0.54
N LYS A 334 8.90 -17.41 1.80
CA LYS A 334 9.74 -17.95 2.87
C LYS A 334 9.68 -19.47 2.88
N LYS A 335 10.84 -20.11 2.75
CA LYS A 335 10.94 -21.57 2.72
C LYS A 335 10.45 -22.18 4.04
N ILE A 336 9.43 -23.02 3.97
CA ILE A 336 8.91 -23.78 5.11
C ILE A 336 9.98 -24.81 5.46
N LYS A 337 10.54 -24.71 6.66
CA LYS A 337 11.46 -25.71 7.22
C LYS A 337 10.58 -26.82 7.78
N SER A 338 10.71 -28.03 7.25
CA SER A 338 10.11 -29.23 7.84
C SER A 338 10.66 -29.41 9.25
N GLU A 339 9.80 -29.66 10.22
CA GLU A 339 10.23 -30.11 11.55
C GLU A 339 10.96 -31.47 11.42
N PRO A 340 12.00 -31.72 12.24
CA PRO A 340 12.89 -32.88 12.12
C PRO A 340 12.33 -34.19 12.72
#